data_AF-A0A3N5V0Y7-F1
#
_entry.id   AF-A0A3N5V0Y7-F1
#
_cell.length_a   1.000
_cell.length_b   1.000
_cell.length_c   1.000
_cell.angle_alpha   90.00
_cell.angle_beta   90.00
_cell.angle_gamma   90.00
#
_symmetry.space_group_name_H-M   'P 1'
#
loop_
_entity.id
_entity.type
_entity.pdbx_description
1 polymer ?
#
loop_
_entity_poly.entity_id
_entity_poly.type
_entity_poly.pdbx_seq_one_letter_code
_entity_poly.pdbx_strand_id
1 'polypeptide(L)'
;MEMTVYNPQKGRLETIDATFTDENTTWFDNCTKRHQVYMITDFEGGLLIREFDYGCPMWIYDVCRADIGFDQKKARELKKRYA
;
A
#
# COMPACT_ATOMS: atom_id res chain seq x y z
N MET A 1 3.77 12.10 7.67
CA MET A 1 2.95 12.86 6.71
C MET A 1 1.51 12.42 6.85
N GLU A 2 0.59 13.36 7.09
CA GLU A 2 -0.83 13.07 7.17
C GLU A 2 -1.40 12.71 5.79
N MET A 3 -2.15 11.61 5.69
CA MET A 3 -2.85 11.21 4.47
C MET A 3 -4.09 10.37 4.73
N THR A 4 -5.02 10.38 3.77
CA THR A 4 -6.21 9.53 3.78
C THR A 4 -5.92 8.18 3.12
N VAL A 5 -6.29 7.09 3.80
CA VAL A 5 -6.18 5.72 3.30
C VAL A 5 -7.54 5.01 3.37
N TYR A 6 -7.76 4.05 2.48
CA TYR A 6 -8.90 3.14 2.58
C TYR A 6 -8.54 1.92 3.42
N ASN A 7 -9.33 1.68 4.46
CA ASN A 7 -9.26 0.49 5.28
C ASN A 7 -10.39 -0.49 4.88
N PRO A 8 -10.07 -1.57 4.15
CA PRO A 8 -11.04 -2.57 3.74
C PRO A 8 -11.59 -3.38 4.92
N GLN A 9 -10.82 -3.57 6.00
CA GLN A 9 -11.23 -4.33 7.18
C GLN A 9 -12.26 -3.58 8.03
N LYS A 10 -12.25 -2.24 7.99
CA LYS A 10 -13.27 -1.39 8.62
C LYS A 10 -14.31 -0.86 7.62
N GLY A 11 -14.12 -1.10 6.32
CA GLY A 11 -14.99 -0.59 5.25
C GLY A 11 -15.06 0.94 5.17
N ARG A 12 -14.02 1.68 5.59
CA ARG A 12 -14.04 3.14 5.66
C ARG A 12 -12.69 3.78 5.33
N LEU A 13 -12.72 5.08 5.03
CA LEU A 13 -11.51 5.89 4.95
C LEU A 13 -11.02 6.26 6.36
N GLU A 14 -9.71 6.31 6.53
CA GLU A 14 -9.03 6.73 7.76
C GLU A 14 -7.93 7.74 7.42
N THR A 15 -7.73 8.71 8.31
CA THR A 15 -6.57 9.60 8.26
C THR A 15 -5.47 9.00 9.11
N ILE A 16 -4.29 8.82 8.53
CA ILE A 16 -3.10 8.29 9.21
C ILE A 16 -1.95 9.29 9.08
N ASP A 17 -0.99 9.21 10.00
CA ASP A 17 0.29 9.91 9.89
C ASP A 17 1.40 8.90 9.56
N ALA A 18 1.78 8.81 8.29
CA ALA A 18 2.75 7.86 7.79
C ALA A 18 4.03 8.54 7.29
N THR A 19 5.18 7.93 7.59
CA THR A 19 6.49 8.37 7.09
C THR A 19 7.02 7.31 6.13
N PHE A 20 7.44 7.74 4.95
CA PHE A 20 8.04 6.86 3.94
C PHE A 20 9.55 7.01 3.96
N THR A 21 10.26 5.91 4.20
CA THR A 21 11.73 5.84 4.20
C THR A 21 12.18 4.67 3.34
N ASP A 22 13.45 4.67 2.92
CA ASP A 22 14.02 3.55 2.15
C ASP A 22 14.01 2.23 2.95
N GLU A 23 13.97 2.31 4.28
CA GLU A 23 13.92 1.15 5.16
C GLU A 23 12.54 0.49 5.19
N ASN A 24 11.46 1.29 5.23
CA ASN A 24 10.09 0.79 5.40
C ASN A 24 9.27 0.76 4.10
N THR A 25 9.80 1.31 3.00
CA THR A 25 9.08 1.46 1.74
C THR A 25 9.83 0.81 0.58
N THR A 26 9.09 0.16 -0.31
CA THR A 26 9.59 -0.30 -1.60
C THR A 26 8.90 0.49 -2.70
N TRP A 27 9.69 1.20 -3.50
CA TRP A 27 9.25 2.01 -4.63
C TRP A 27 9.36 1.23 -5.94
N PHE A 28 8.36 1.34 -6.81
CA PHE A 28 8.32 0.69 -8.12
C PHE A 28 8.33 1.73 -9.25
N ASP A 29 9.52 2.08 -9.72
CA ASP A 29 9.72 3.11 -10.76
C ASP A 29 9.35 2.64 -12.19
N ASN A 30 8.94 1.38 -12.34
CA ASN A 30 8.52 0.78 -13.62
C ASN A 30 7.06 1.08 -13.99
N CYS A 31 6.37 1.94 -13.26
CA CYS A 31 4.97 2.26 -13.49
C CYS A 31 4.80 3.12 -14.76
N THR A 32 4.03 2.61 -15.73
CA THR A 32 3.72 3.28 -17.00
C THR A 32 2.21 3.45 -17.21
N LYS A 33 1.38 2.79 -16.40
CA LYS A 33 -0.08 2.77 -16.51
C LYS A 33 -0.72 3.07 -15.15
N ARG A 34 -1.89 3.72 -15.20
CA ARG A 34 -2.73 3.91 -14.00
C ARG A 34 -3.07 2.57 -13.34
N HIS A 35 -3.27 2.60 -12.03
CA HIS A 35 -3.61 1.43 -11.21
C HIS A 35 -2.50 0.35 -11.11
N GLN A 36 -1.28 0.64 -11.56
CA GLN A 36 -0.12 -0.19 -11.20
C GLN A 36 0.29 0.13 -9.76
N VAL A 37 0.70 -0.88 -8.99
CA VAL A 37 1.21 -0.63 -7.63
C VAL A 37 2.50 0.17 -7.74
N TYR A 38 2.49 1.40 -7.21
CA TYR A 38 3.60 2.34 -7.25
C TYR A 38 4.55 2.17 -6.07
N MET A 39 4.00 1.89 -4.89
CA MET A 39 4.79 1.67 -3.69
C MET A 39 4.03 0.78 -2.70
N ILE A 40 4.82 0.08 -1.89
CA ILE A 40 4.34 -0.63 -0.71
C ILE A 40 5.12 -0.16 0.51
N THR A 41 4.44 0.04 1.64
CA THR A 41 5.06 0.56 2.87
C THR A 41 4.57 -0.21 4.08
N ASP A 42 5.50 -0.65 4.92
CA ASP A 42 5.18 -1.22 6.24
C ASP A 42 4.71 -0.09 7.17
N PHE A 43 3.51 -0.24 7.73
CA PHE A 43 2.90 0.77 8.59
C PHE A 43 2.02 0.11 9.66
N GLU A 44 2.33 0.36 10.94
CA GLU A 44 1.56 -0.08 12.12
C GLU A 44 1.11 -1.54 12.07
N GLY A 45 2.04 -2.46 11.76
CA GLY A 45 1.72 -3.90 11.67
C GLY A 45 0.89 -4.30 10.44
N GLY A 46 0.75 -3.40 9.47
CA GLY A 46 0.11 -3.65 8.19
C GLY A 46 0.91 -3.13 7.00
N LEU A 47 0.30 -3.24 5.84
CA LEU A 47 0.86 -2.89 4.55
C LEU A 47 0.01 -1.81 3.90
N LEU A 48 0.62 -0.66 3.63
CA LEU A 48 0.07 0.34 2.74
C LEU A 48 0.43 -0.01 1.30
N ILE A 49 -0.58 -0.05 0.44
CA ILE A 49 -0.44 -0.28 -1.00
C ILE A 49 -0.96 0.95 -1.72
N ARG A 50 -0.08 1.67 -2.41
CA ARG A 50 -0.44 2.84 -3.21
C ARG A 50 -0.28 2.53 -4.69
N GLU A 51 -1.29 2.92 -5.47
CA GLU A 51 -1.24 2.82 -6.92
C GLU A 51 -0.65 4.07 -7.57
N PHE A 52 -0.22 3.90 -8.81
CA PHE A 52 0.23 4.96 -9.70
C PHE A 52 -0.99 5.72 -10.26
N ASP A 53 -1.73 6.36 -9.36
CA ASP A 53 -2.87 7.21 -9.65
C ASP A 53 -3.07 8.26 -8.54
N TYR A 54 -4.21 8.96 -8.57
CA TYR A 54 -4.59 9.96 -7.57
C TYR A 54 -5.48 9.39 -6.46
N GLY A 55 -5.63 8.06 -6.40
CA GLY A 55 -6.43 7.37 -5.39
C GLY A 55 -5.78 7.37 -4.01
N CYS A 56 -6.58 7.09 -2.99
CA CYS A 56 -6.06 6.84 -1.66
C CYS A 56 -5.36 5.46 -1.59
N PRO A 57 -4.24 5.33 -0.86
CA PRO A 57 -3.65 4.03 -0.60
C PRO A 57 -4.62 3.11 0.15
N MET A 58 -4.48 1.80 -0.05
CA MET A 58 -5.19 0.79 0.74
C MET A 58 -4.30 0.34 1.90
N TRP A 59 -4.84 0.27 3.11
CA TRP A 59 -4.13 -0.23 4.29
C TRP A 59 -4.66 -1.59 4.70
N ILE A 60 -3.83 -2.62 4.66
CA ILE A 60 -4.19 -4.02 4.98
C ILE A 60 -3.41 -4.46 6.21
N TYR A 61 -4.10 -4.87 7.28
CA TYR A 61 -3.43 -5.29 8.52
C TYR A 61 -2.82 -6.68 8.42
N ASP A 62 -1.92 -7.00 9.36
CA ASP A 62 -1.30 -8.32 9.57
C ASP A 62 -0.53 -8.84 8.35
N VAL A 63 -0.07 -7.93 7.50
CA VAL A 63 0.78 -8.20 6.35
C VAL A 63 1.85 -7.13 6.28
N CYS A 64 3.10 -7.52 6.00
CA CYS A 64 4.19 -6.62 5.70
C CYS A 64 4.75 -6.89 4.29
N ARG A 65 5.66 -6.03 3.82
CA ARG A 65 6.33 -6.19 2.52
C ARG A 65 7.09 -7.50 2.44
N ALA A 66 7.69 -7.96 3.55
CA ALA A 66 8.45 -9.20 3.58
C ALA A 66 7.57 -10.44 3.37
N ASP A 67 6.33 -10.45 3.86
CA ASP A 67 5.39 -11.57 3.67
C ASP A 67 5.04 -11.79 2.20
N ILE A 68 5.02 -10.70 1.42
CA ILE A 68 4.82 -10.74 -0.03
C ILE A 68 6.14 -10.71 -0.81
N GLY A 69 7.28 -10.82 -0.15
CA GLY A 69 8.60 -10.84 -0.78
C GLY A 69 8.95 -9.57 -1.55
N PHE A 70 8.47 -8.41 -1.09
CA PHE A 70 8.67 -7.08 -1.69
C PHE A 70 8.20 -7.00 -3.16
N ASP A 71 7.28 -7.89 -3.57
CA ASP A 71 6.91 -8.08 -4.97
C ASP A 71 5.68 -7.26 -5.39
N GLN A 72 5.81 -6.49 -6.46
CA GLN A 72 4.76 -5.63 -7.02
C GLN A 72 3.51 -6.40 -7.47
N LYS A 73 3.68 -7.61 -8.04
CA LYS A 73 2.55 -8.42 -8.53
C LYS A 73 1.78 -9.02 -7.37
N LYS A 74 2.47 -9.54 -6.35
CA LYS A 74 1.85 -10.04 -5.12
C LYS A 74 1.13 -8.94 -4.37
N ALA A 75 1.68 -7.72 -4.31
CA ALA A 75 0.97 -6.57 -3.76
C ALA A 75 -0.34 -6.28 -4.50
N ARG A 76 -0.32 -6.33 -5.85
CA ARG A 76 -1.53 -6.15 -6.66
C ARG A 76 -2.56 -7.26 -6.43
N GLU A 77 -2.12 -8.51 -6.34
CA GLU A 77 -2.99 -9.64 -6.04
C GLU A 77 -3.61 -9.52 -4.65
N LEU A 78 -2.82 -9.11 -3.66
CA LEU A 78 -3.29 -8.86 -2.30
C LEU A 78 -4.37 -7.77 -2.30
N LYS A 79 -4.11 -6.61 -2.92
CA LYS A 79 -5.10 -5.52 -3.03
C LYS A 79 -6.43 -6.03 -3.61
N LYS A 80 -6.40 -6.82 -4.68
CA LYS A 80 -7.61 -7.36 -5.33
C LYS A 80 -8.45 -8.27 -4.43
N ARG A 81 -7.87 -8.90 -3.40
CA ARG A 81 -8.62 -9.74 -2.45
C ARG A 81 -9.42 -8.93 -1.44
N TYR A 82 -9.03 -7.67 -1.22
CA TYR A 82 -9.63 -6.75 -0.26
C TYR A 82 -10.38 -5.59 -0.94
N ALA A 83 -10.39 -5.54 -2.27
CA ALA A 83 -11.06 -4.53 -3.08
C ALA A 83 -12.52 -4.91 -3.42
#